data_AF-A0A958GDC5-F1
#
_entry.id   AF-A0A958GDC5-F1
#
_cell.length_a   1.000
_cell.length_b   1.000
_cell.length_c   1.000
_cell.angle_alpha   90.00
_cell.angle_beta   90.00
_cell.angle_gamma   90.00
#
_symmetry.space_group_name_H-M   'P 1'
#
loop_
_entity.id
_entity.type
_entity.pdbx_description
1 polymer ?
#
loop_
_entity_poly.entity_id
_entity_poly.type
_entity_poly.pdbx_seq_one_letter_code
_entity_poly.pdbx_strand_id
1 'polypeptide(L)'
;MQDNIIERLFSSFTELETAIKGAKQTLEEKNSVPTEVIERLSSYDDILEKQRVMATKLCDHINKGEWDEVGRQVNLINGLSQLIRDDARAILKSIATGDKLSDTEKTNYC
;
A
#
# COMPACT_ATOMS: atom_id res chain seq x y z
N MET A 1 -15.71 -13.00 -17.26
CA MET A 1 -14.23 -12.99 -17.37
C MET A 1 -13.63 -11.74 -16.71
N GLN A 2 -14.30 -10.57 -16.79
CA GLN A 2 -13.91 -9.34 -16.07
C GLN A 2 -14.17 -9.40 -14.55
N ASP A 3 -15.25 -10.02 -14.11
CA ASP A 3 -15.57 -10.15 -12.66
C ASP A 3 -14.46 -10.82 -11.87
N ASN A 4 -13.80 -11.82 -12.46
CA ASN A 4 -12.72 -12.56 -11.81
C ASN A 4 -11.45 -11.72 -11.59
N ILE A 5 -11.19 -10.72 -12.44
CA ILE A 5 -10.04 -9.81 -12.28
C ILE A 5 -10.31 -8.82 -11.15
N ILE A 6 -11.53 -8.30 -11.07
CA ILE A 6 -11.96 -7.37 -10.02
C ILE A 6 -11.97 -8.09 -8.66
N GLU A 7 -12.53 -9.30 -8.58
CA GLU A 7 -12.50 -10.11 -7.36
C GLU A 7 -11.09 -10.42 -6.88
N ARG A 8 -10.17 -10.73 -7.80
CA ARG A 8 -8.75 -10.93 -7.47
C ARG A 8 -8.10 -9.64 -6.98
N LEU A 9 -8.47 -8.49 -7.53
CA LEU A 9 -7.99 -7.19 -7.09
C LEU A 9 -8.45 -6.90 -5.65
N PHE A 10 -9.73 -7.04 -5.36
CA PHE A 10 -10.25 -6.86 -4.00
C PHE A 10 -9.68 -7.87 -3.00
N SER A 11 -9.51 -9.13 -3.41
CA SER A 11 -8.82 -10.14 -2.61
C SER A 11 -7.38 -9.70 -2.30
N SER A 12 -6.64 -9.18 -3.28
CA SER A 12 -5.27 -8.70 -3.08
C SER A 12 -5.19 -7.52 -2.10
N PHE A 13 -6.18 -6.62 -2.09
CA PHE A 13 -6.23 -5.56 -1.09
C PHE A 13 -6.53 -6.11 0.31
N THR A 14 -7.41 -7.09 0.41
CA THR A 14 -7.77 -7.72 1.68
C THR A 14 -6.57 -8.47 2.27
N GLU A 15 -5.81 -9.17 1.44
CA GLU A 15 -4.54 -9.81 1.82
C GLU A 15 -3.51 -8.78 2.29
N LEU A 16 -3.36 -7.66 1.55
CA LEU A 16 -2.44 -6.58 1.92
C LEU A 16 -2.83 -5.91 3.24
N GLU A 17 -4.12 -5.63 3.44
CA GLU A 17 -4.67 -5.07 4.68
C GLU A 17 -4.44 -6.01 5.87
N THR A 18 -4.67 -7.31 5.67
CA THR A 18 -4.42 -8.33 6.70
C THR A 18 -2.93 -8.42 7.06
N ALA A 19 -2.06 -8.37 6.06
CA ALA A 19 -0.61 -8.37 6.27
C ALA A 19 -0.13 -7.13 7.04
N ILE A 20 -0.67 -5.94 6.72
CA ILE A 20 -0.34 -4.69 7.42
C ILE A 20 -0.83 -4.74 8.87
N LYS A 21 -2.07 -5.20 9.11
CA LYS A 21 -2.60 -5.37 10.48
C LYS A 21 -1.78 -6.37 11.30
N GLY A 22 -1.41 -7.50 10.70
CA GLY A 22 -0.55 -8.50 11.35
C GLY A 22 0.84 -7.97 11.67
N ALA A 23 1.44 -7.19 10.76
CA ALA A 23 2.71 -6.51 10.99
C ALA A 23 2.59 -5.49 12.14
N LYS A 24 1.51 -4.71 12.18
CA LYS A 24 1.25 -3.73 13.25
C LYS A 24 1.11 -4.41 14.62
N GLN A 25 0.31 -5.48 14.72
CA GLN A 25 0.20 -6.26 15.97
C GLN A 25 1.53 -6.84 16.43
N THR A 26 2.29 -7.45 15.51
CA THR A 26 3.61 -8.02 15.82
C THR A 26 4.61 -6.95 16.31
N LEU A 27 4.49 -5.74 15.78
CA LEU A 27 5.35 -4.61 16.15
C LEU A 27 4.92 -3.96 17.47
N GLU A 28 3.62 -3.85 17.74
CA GLU A 28 3.08 -3.40 19.03
C GLU A 28 3.49 -4.33 20.16
N GLU A 29 3.47 -5.66 19.94
CA GLU A 29 3.93 -6.65 20.92
C GLU A 29 5.43 -6.52 21.25
N LYS A 30 6.23 -5.98 20.34
CA LYS A 30 7.68 -5.89 20.51
C LYS A 30 8.17 -4.74 21.40
N ASN A 31 7.31 -3.83 21.87
CA ASN A 31 7.61 -2.72 22.83
C ASN A 31 8.86 -1.82 22.55
N SER A 32 9.63 -2.06 21.49
CA SER A 32 10.85 -1.32 21.14
C SER A 32 10.82 -0.76 19.72
N VAL A 33 9.64 -0.65 19.12
CA VAL A 33 9.48 -0.18 17.74
C VAL A 33 9.40 1.35 17.74
N PRO A 34 10.18 2.04 16.89
CA PRO A 34 10.12 3.50 16.78
C PRO A 34 8.72 3.99 16.42
N THR A 35 8.27 5.07 17.05
CA THR A 35 6.95 5.69 16.79
C THR A 35 6.75 6.03 15.31
N GLU A 36 7.81 6.44 14.61
CA GLU A 36 7.82 6.71 13.17
C GLU A 36 7.36 5.51 12.31
N VAL A 37 7.65 4.28 12.75
CA VAL A 37 7.19 3.06 12.05
C VAL A 37 5.69 2.86 12.24
N ILE A 38 5.17 3.14 13.43
CA ILE A 38 3.74 3.03 13.73
C ILE A 38 2.95 4.09 12.95
N GLU A 39 3.46 5.33 12.89
CA GLU A 39 2.87 6.41 12.09
C GLU A 39 2.84 6.06 10.60
N ARG A 40 3.92 5.49 10.06
CA ARG A 40 3.95 5.02 8.65
C ARG A 40 2.97 3.88 8.40
N LEU A 41 2.86 2.91 9.31
CA LEU A 41 1.85 1.85 9.19
C LEU A 41 0.42 2.41 9.19
N SER A 42 0.15 3.40 10.03
CA SER A 42 -1.14 4.11 10.01
C SER A 42 -1.39 4.85 8.69
N SER A 43 -0.34 5.38 8.04
CA SER A 43 -0.50 6.00 6.71
C SER A 43 -0.88 4.99 5.61
N TYR A 44 -0.59 3.70 5.79
CA TYR A 44 -1.01 2.67 4.83
C TYR A 44 -2.52 2.43 4.87
N ASP A 45 -3.16 2.57 6.03
CA ASP A 45 -4.62 2.45 6.15
C ASP A 45 -5.33 3.48 5.25
N ASP A 46 -4.84 4.72 5.22
CA ASP A 46 -5.36 5.79 4.35
C ASP A 46 -5.14 5.50 2.86
N ILE A 47 -4.00 4.89 2.51
CA ILE A 47 -3.70 4.52 1.12
C ILE A 47 -4.58 3.35 0.67
N LEU A 48 -4.79 2.35 1.53
CA LEU A 48 -5.68 1.22 1.27
C LEU A 48 -7.12 1.69 1.07
N GLU A 49 -7.60 2.64 1.87
CA GLU A 49 -8.94 3.21 1.71
C GLU A 49 -9.06 3.92 0.35
N LYS A 50 -8.05 4.71 -0.03
CA LYS A 50 -8.01 5.33 -1.37
C LYS A 50 -8.02 4.29 -2.49
N GLN A 51 -7.31 3.18 -2.34
CA GLN A 51 -7.30 2.08 -3.31
C GLN A 51 -8.66 1.40 -3.41
N ARG A 52 -9.37 1.19 -2.30
CA ARG A 52 -10.76 0.67 -2.29
C ARG A 52 -11.69 1.58 -3.07
N VAL A 53 -11.66 2.88 -2.79
CA VAL A 53 -12.48 3.87 -3.51
C VAL A 53 -12.18 3.86 -5.02
N MET A 54 -10.91 3.76 -5.39
CA MET A 54 -10.51 3.65 -6.80
C MET A 54 -10.99 2.36 -7.43
N ALA A 55 -10.93 1.22 -6.74
CA ALA A 55 -11.41 -0.04 -7.27
C ALA A 55 -12.95 -0.08 -7.40
N THR A 56 -13.69 0.58 -6.52
CA THR A 56 -15.13 0.77 -6.72
C THR A 56 -15.43 1.59 -7.98
N LYS A 57 -14.69 2.69 -8.20
CA LYS A 57 -14.80 3.47 -9.43
C LYS A 57 -14.38 2.67 -10.67
N LEU A 58 -13.41 1.77 -10.53
CA LEU A 58 -12.96 0.90 -11.60
C LEU A 58 -14.10 0.00 -12.08
N CYS A 59 -14.88 -0.55 -11.15
CA CYS A 59 -16.09 -1.30 -11.49
C CYS A 59 -17.09 -0.45 -12.29
N ASP A 60 -17.29 0.81 -11.89
CA ASP A 60 -18.19 1.73 -12.60
C ASP A 60 -17.70 2.01 -14.04
N HIS A 61 -16.40 2.25 -14.22
CA HIS A 61 -15.80 2.49 -15.53
C HIS A 61 -15.85 1.24 -16.43
N ILE A 62 -15.63 0.05 -15.86
CA ILE A 62 -15.76 -1.23 -16.57
C ILE A 62 -17.20 -1.41 -17.05
N ASN A 63 -18.19 -1.17 -16.20
CA ASN A 63 -19.61 -1.29 -16.54
C ASN A 63 -20.04 -0.28 -17.63
N LYS A 64 -19.40 0.89 -17.69
CA LYS A 64 -19.64 1.92 -18.72
C LYS A 64 -18.82 1.70 -20.00
N GLY A 65 -17.88 0.75 -20.02
CA GLY A 65 -16.99 0.51 -21.15
C GLY A 65 -15.91 1.57 -21.35
N GLU A 66 -15.58 2.34 -20.31
CA GLU A 66 -14.60 3.44 -20.34
C GLU A 66 -13.16 2.90 -20.18
N TRP A 67 -12.70 2.08 -21.13
CA TRP A 67 -11.45 1.31 -21.02
C TRP A 67 -10.18 2.16 -20.80
N ASP A 68 -10.15 3.39 -21.32
CA ASP A 68 -9.03 4.31 -21.07
C ASP A 68 -8.94 4.70 -19.59
N GLU A 69 -10.08 4.92 -18.94
CA GLU A 69 -10.15 5.26 -17.51
C GLU A 69 -9.87 4.03 -16.65
N VAL A 70 -10.34 2.85 -17.08
CA VAL A 70 -9.98 1.57 -16.46
C VAL A 70 -8.46 1.38 -16.44
N GLY A 71 -7.78 1.60 -17.57
CA GLY A 71 -6.33 1.50 -17.66
C GLY A 71 -5.61 2.50 -16.74
N ARG A 72 -6.08 3.76 -16.70
CA ARG A 72 -5.53 4.78 -15.81
C ARG A 72 -5.67 4.41 -14.33
N GLN A 73 -6.85 3.96 -13.91
CA GLN A 73 -7.09 3.59 -12.52
C GLN A 73 -6.31 2.35 -12.09
N VAL A 74 -6.19 1.33 -12.95
CA VAL A 74 -5.34 0.16 -12.67
C VAL A 74 -3.88 0.58 -12.47
N ASN A 75 -3.35 1.46 -13.30
CA ASN A 75 -1.98 1.97 -13.15
C ASN A 75 -1.79 2.75 -11.83
N LEU A 76 -2.77 3.57 -11.45
CA LEU A 76 -2.73 4.30 -10.17
C LEU A 76 -2.73 3.35 -8.98
N ILE A 77 -3.63 2.35 -9.00
CA ILE A 77 -3.74 1.33 -7.96
C ILE A 77 -2.42 0.56 -7.83
N ASN A 78 -1.84 0.13 -8.95
CA ASN A 78 -0.56 -0.58 -8.96
C ASN A 78 0.58 0.28 -8.41
N GLY A 79 0.63 1.56 -8.75
CA GLY A 79 1.62 2.51 -8.22
C GLY A 79 1.52 2.67 -6.70
N LEU A 80 0.30 2.81 -6.18
CA LEU A 80 0.06 2.88 -4.73
C LEU A 80 0.43 1.58 -4.01
N SER A 81 0.10 0.42 -4.60
CA SER A 81 0.48 -0.89 -4.07
C SER A 81 1.99 -1.10 -4.06
N GLN A 82 2.70 -0.49 -5.01
CA GLN A 82 4.15 -0.53 -5.08
C GLN A 82 4.78 0.39 -4.03
N LEU A 83 4.24 1.59 -3.85
CA LEU A 83 4.65 2.52 -2.80
C LEU A 83 4.53 1.88 -1.40
N ILE A 84 3.40 1.25 -1.08
CA ILE A 84 3.23 0.53 0.20
C ILE A 84 4.28 -0.57 0.36
N ARG A 85 4.55 -1.36 -0.70
CA ARG A 85 5.52 -2.46 -0.64
C ARG A 85 6.94 -1.98 -0.43
N ASP A 86 7.35 -0.94 -1.15
CA ASP A 86 8.69 -0.38 -1.07
C ASP A 86 8.92 0.27 0.31
N ASP A 87 7.91 0.97 0.81
CA ASP A 87 7.91 1.59 2.14
C ASP A 87 7.98 0.52 3.24
N ALA A 88 7.18 -0.55 3.14
CA ALA A 88 7.20 -1.66 4.08
C ALA A 88 8.55 -2.39 4.09
N ARG A 89 9.17 -2.56 2.92
CA ARG A 89 10.52 -3.13 2.81
C ARG A 89 11.57 -2.21 3.45
N ALA A 90 11.45 -0.90 3.30
CA ALA A 90 12.34 0.06 3.93
C ALA A 90 12.22 0.03 5.46
N ILE A 91 10.99 -0.05 6.00
CA ILE A 91 10.71 -0.21 7.43
C ILE A 91 11.35 -1.51 7.96
N LEU A 92 11.10 -2.64 7.29
CA LEU A 92 11.67 -3.93 7.70
C LEU A 92 13.20 -3.91 7.70
N LYS A 93 13.80 -3.25 6.70
CA LYS A 93 15.25 -3.09 6.62
C LYS A 93 15.78 -2.28 7.79
N SER A 94 15.16 -1.14 8.12
CA SER A 94 15.55 -0.29 9.27
C SER A 94 15.42 -1.02 10.60
N ILE A 95 14.35 -1.80 10.80
CA ILE A 95 14.18 -2.61 12.01
C ILE A 95 15.25 -3.70 12.11
N ALA A 96 15.59 -4.35 10.99
CA ALA A 96 16.57 -5.43 10.96
C ALA A 96 18.00 -4.96 11.19
N THR A 97 18.37 -3.76 10.73
CA THR A 97 19.71 -3.19 10.96
C THR A 97 19.85 -2.47 12.30
N GLY A 98 18.76 -2.17 13.01
CA GLY A 98 18.79 -1.41 14.26
C GLY A 98 19.21 0.05 14.09
N ASP A 99 19.38 0.50 12.84
CA ASP A 99 19.67 1.88 12.51
C ASP A 99 18.38 2.70 12.63
N LYS A 100 18.46 3.79 13.41
CA LYS A 100 17.51 4.89 13.34
C LYS A 100 17.34 5.26 11.87
N LEU A 101 16.10 5.34 11.39
CA LEU A 101 15.73 5.77 10.04
C LEU A 101 16.57 6.99 9.65
N SER A 102 17.66 6.78 8.94
CA SER A 102 18.55 7.87 8.58
C SER A 102 17.95 8.58 7.38
N ASP A 103 17.60 9.85 7.58
CA ASP A 103 17.30 10.84 6.53
C ASP A 103 18.35 10.78 5.43
N THR A 104 18.10 9.99 4.39
CA THR A 104 18.93 9.89 3.19
C THR A 104 18.00 9.34 2.12
N GLU A 105 17.63 10.05 1.06
CA GLU A 105 18.43 10.99 0.28
C GLU A 105 17.56 12.13 -0.29
N LYS A 106 17.97 13.38 -0.04
CA LYS A 106 17.66 14.51 -0.93
C LYS A 106 18.42 14.26 -2.24
N THR A 107 17.78 13.67 -3.24
CA THR A 107 18.33 13.61 -4.58
C THR A 107 18.22 15.00 -5.21
N ASN A 108 19.29 15.79 -5.08
CA ASN A 108 19.54 16.96 -5.92
C ASN A 108 19.62 16.49 -7.37
N TYR A 109 18.64 16.85 -8.20
CA TYR A 109 18.79 16.86 -9.64
C TYR A 109 19.60 18.11 -10.01
N CYS A 110 20.86 17.91 -10.41
CA CYS A 110 21.57 18.83 -11.31
C CYS A 110 21.37 18.36 -12.75
#